data_AF-A0A420C7Q0-F1
#
_entry.id   AF-A0A420C7Q0-F1
#
_cell.length_a   1.000
_cell.length_b   1.000
_cell.length_c   1.000
_cell.angle_alpha   90.00
_cell.angle_beta   90.00
_cell.angle_gamma   90.00
#
_symmetry.space_group_name_H-M   'P 1'
#
loop_
_entity.id
_entity.type
_entity.pdbx_description
1 polymer ?
#
loop_
_entity_poly.entity_id
_entity_poly.type
_entity_poly.pdbx_seq_one_letter_code
_entity_poly.pdbx_strand_id
1 'polypeptide(L)'
;MAQRPGSDASRHGAGGGAGHDDAGGDTAGYIISGHYEPPPPPERPASPRPPRRRRRLPRWAWLAIIVTAVAAVIAAVALVVTLVTNSVQALTARPPGVGTAFVAPAESKAARALTEGGTADEVAAAEYLSSQPTAYWLTPEQDPIGEVGERVLNIAHEARESDTAMAVVVYGLPGRDCGNHSAGGLDEADYETWTRQIGTALRSVPDVKKVVIVEPDSLALAPQCGNLDERITQLRGALERLTGTDTWVYVDGGHSNWLGADAMAELIEKVTVSGVRGFVTNVSNFNDTFDEFAYAHALSDRLGGMHALVDTSRNGSGAPGDGEWCNPPGRTVGDPSGTFGDDVVDTNLWIKPPGESDGPCNGGPAAGVWWPAGAVELTRDVAP
;
A
#
# COMPACT_ATOMS: atom_id res chain seq x y z
N MET A 1 -46.86 -23.07 -10.47
CA MET A 1 -47.97 -23.87 -9.92
C MET A 1 -47.54 -24.34 -8.54
N ALA A 2 -48.27 -24.23 -7.44
CA ALA A 2 -49.59 -23.70 -7.11
C ALA A 2 -49.57 -23.54 -5.57
N GLN A 3 -50.00 -22.38 -5.05
CA GLN A 3 -51.25 -22.21 -4.27
C GLN A 3 -51.16 -22.47 -2.76
N ARG A 4 -51.44 -21.40 -2.00
CA ARG A 4 -52.04 -21.39 -0.65
C ARG A 4 -53.45 -22.03 -0.69
N PRO A 5 -54.10 -22.39 0.44
CA PRO A 5 -54.85 -21.43 1.31
C PRO A 5 -54.80 -21.86 2.80
N GLY A 6 -55.32 -21.17 3.83
CA GLY A 6 -56.16 -19.98 3.95
C GLY A 6 -56.71 -19.85 5.39
N SER A 7 -57.02 -18.60 5.77
CA SER A 7 -58.17 -18.16 6.60
C SER A 7 -58.18 -18.45 8.12
N ASP A 8 -58.70 -17.60 9.03
CA ASP A 8 -59.48 -16.37 8.86
C ASP A 8 -59.63 -15.58 10.19
N ALA A 9 -60.13 -14.35 10.04
CA ALA A 9 -61.02 -13.58 10.92
C ALA A 9 -60.47 -12.81 12.15
N SER A 10 -60.99 -11.63 12.53
CA SER A 10 -61.90 -10.61 11.95
C SER A 10 -62.12 -9.49 13.02
N ARG A 11 -62.60 -8.30 12.59
CA ARG A 11 -63.29 -7.19 13.32
C ARG A 11 -62.39 -6.14 14.03
N HIS A 12 -62.64 -4.82 14.00
CA HIS A 12 -63.76 -3.91 13.64
C HIS A 12 -63.13 -2.61 13.05
N GLY A 13 -63.61 -1.95 11.97
CA GLY A 13 -64.83 -1.11 11.82
C GLY A 13 -64.49 0.38 12.07
N ALA A 14 -64.92 1.43 11.34
CA ALA A 14 -65.78 1.69 10.17
C ALA A 14 -65.48 3.16 9.73
N GLY A 15 -65.46 3.50 8.43
CA GLY A 15 -66.56 4.18 7.68
C GLY A 15 -66.29 5.69 7.53
N GLY A 16 -66.03 6.25 6.34
CA GLY A 16 -67.04 6.72 5.34
C GLY A 16 -67.50 8.16 5.67
N GLY A 17 -67.62 9.16 4.81
CA GLY A 17 -67.67 9.27 3.34
C GLY A 17 -67.84 10.76 2.96
N ALA A 18 -67.87 11.03 1.66
CA ALA A 18 -67.88 12.32 1.01
C ALA A 18 -69.18 13.15 1.18
N GLY A 19 -69.11 14.42 0.78
CA GLY A 19 -70.13 15.45 0.99
C GLY A 19 -71.40 15.36 0.15
N HIS A 20 -72.32 16.30 0.43
CA HIS A 20 -73.45 16.65 -0.41
C HIS A 20 -74.00 18.04 -0.05
N ASP A 21 -74.71 18.60 -1.02
CA ASP A 21 -75.21 19.97 -1.17
C ASP A 21 -76.50 20.31 -0.37
N ASP A 22 -76.91 21.57 -0.54
CA ASP A 22 -78.28 22.11 -0.65
C ASP A 22 -78.94 22.92 0.50
N ALA A 23 -79.20 24.19 0.12
CA ALA A 23 -80.48 24.93 0.14
C ALA A 23 -81.22 25.31 1.45
N GLY A 24 -81.50 26.63 1.57
CA GLY A 24 -82.89 27.14 1.64
C GLY A 24 -83.39 27.84 2.91
N GLY A 25 -83.69 29.15 2.79
CA GLY A 25 -84.75 29.93 3.47
C GLY A 25 -84.58 30.25 4.97
N ASP A 26 -85.14 31.30 5.57
CA ASP A 26 -85.90 32.46 5.10
C ASP A 26 -86.05 33.45 6.30
N THR A 27 -86.24 34.74 5.98
CA THR A 27 -86.89 35.81 6.78
C THR A 27 -86.31 36.44 8.08
N ALA A 28 -86.42 37.79 8.06
CA ALA A 28 -86.81 38.74 9.11
C ALA A 28 -85.74 39.51 9.90
N GLY A 29 -85.87 40.84 9.89
CA GLY A 29 -85.42 41.70 11.00
C GLY A 29 -84.67 42.97 10.60
N TYR A 30 -85.42 44.03 10.27
CA TYR A 30 -84.94 45.38 10.01
C TYR A 30 -84.50 46.07 11.32
N ILE A 31 -83.26 46.56 11.45
CA ILE A 31 -82.92 47.72 12.31
C ILE A 31 -81.87 48.57 11.61
N ILE A 32 -82.27 49.78 11.23
CA ILE A 32 -81.40 50.88 10.81
C ILE A 32 -80.90 51.57 12.09
N SER A 33 -79.58 51.55 12.33
CA SER A 33 -78.91 52.59 13.11
C SER A 33 -77.83 53.24 12.24
N GLY A 34 -78.10 54.48 11.85
CA GLY A 34 -77.17 55.29 11.09
C GLY A 34 -76.07 55.82 12.00
N HIS A 35 -74.86 55.26 11.87
CA HIS A 35 -73.64 55.96 12.23
C HIS A 35 -72.96 56.43 10.95
N TYR A 36 -72.99 57.75 10.76
CA TYR A 36 -72.32 58.46 9.68
C TYR A 36 -70.82 58.52 9.98
N GLU A 37 -70.02 57.78 9.21
CA GLU A 37 -68.57 57.80 9.24
C GLU A 37 -68.07 58.76 8.13
N PRO A 38 -67.30 59.81 8.47
CA PRO A 38 -66.85 60.78 7.47
C PRO A 38 -65.90 60.14 6.44
N PRO A 39 -65.96 60.54 5.16
CA PRO A 39 -65.11 59.94 4.12
C PRO A 39 -63.63 60.21 4.39
N PRO A 40 -62.74 59.24 4.09
CA PRO A 40 -61.30 59.43 4.23
C PRO A 40 -60.82 60.55 3.28
N PRO A 41 -59.80 61.33 3.68
CA PRO A 41 -59.27 62.40 2.85
C PRO A 41 -58.70 61.85 1.53
N PRO A 42 -58.73 62.63 0.44
CA PRO A 42 -58.29 62.17 -0.88
C PRO A 42 -56.82 61.71 -0.85
N GLU A 43 -56.58 60.49 -1.32
CA GLU A 43 -55.23 59.95 -1.51
C GLU A 43 -54.43 60.85 -2.44
N ARG A 44 -53.27 61.32 -1.97
CA ARG A 44 -52.33 62.05 -2.81
C ARG A 44 -51.80 61.07 -3.88
N PRO A 45 -51.76 61.45 -5.17
CA PRO A 45 -51.19 60.59 -6.19
C PRO A 45 -49.72 60.28 -5.86
N ALA A 46 -49.38 59.00 -5.79
CA ALA A 46 -48.04 58.53 -5.51
C ALA A 46 -47.06 59.07 -6.58
N SER A 47 -45.95 59.66 -6.12
CA SER A 47 -44.89 60.16 -6.99
C SER A 47 -44.39 59.04 -7.92
N PRO A 48 -44.19 59.29 -9.22
CA PRO A 48 -43.68 58.27 -10.14
C PRO A 48 -42.31 57.79 -9.66
N ARG A 49 -42.19 56.48 -9.39
CA ARG A 49 -40.93 55.86 -8.98
C ARG A 49 -39.91 56.06 -10.12
N PRO A 50 -38.69 56.56 -9.84
CA PRO A 50 -37.68 56.74 -10.87
C PRO A 50 -37.34 55.38 -11.52
N PRO A 51 -37.08 55.33 -12.83
CA PRO A 51 -36.73 54.08 -13.50
C PRO A 51 -35.49 53.49 -12.83
N ARG A 52 -35.59 52.25 -12.34
CA ARG A 52 -34.45 51.49 -11.81
C ARG A 52 -33.39 51.38 -12.91
N ARG A 53 -32.34 52.22 -12.84
CA ARG A 53 -31.15 52.08 -13.69
C ARG A 53 -30.54 50.70 -13.39
N ARG A 54 -30.72 49.74 -14.31
CA ARG A 54 -29.95 48.50 -14.29
C ARG A 54 -28.47 48.88 -14.42
N ARG A 55 -27.72 48.86 -13.32
CA ARG A 55 -26.26 49.05 -13.33
C ARG A 55 -25.68 47.92 -14.19
N ARG A 56 -25.27 48.24 -15.42
CA ARG A 56 -24.55 47.29 -16.27
C ARG A 56 -23.17 47.11 -15.68
N LEU A 57 -22.79 45.86 -15.40
CA LEU A 57 -21.45 45.54 -14.94
C LEU A 57 -20.41 46.06 -15.94
N PRO A 58 -19.30 46.67 -15.47
CA PRO A 58 -18.24 47.14 -16.34
C PRO A 58 -17.59 45.96 -17.08
N ARG A 59 -17.05 46.20 -18.28
CA ARG A 59 -16.49 45.15 -19.16
C ARG A 59 -15.41 44.30 -18.48
N TRP A 60 -14.61 44.89 -17.58
CA TRP A 60 -13.61 44.16 -16.81
C TRP A 60 -14.22 43.14 -15.84
N ALA A 61 -15.41 43.42 -15.28
CA ALA A 61 -16.10 42.49 -14.40
C ALA A 61 -16.65 41.29 -15.18
N TRP A 62 -17.09 41.50 -16.42
CA TRP A 62 -17.47 40.40 -17.32
C TRP A 62 -16.28 39.54 -17.72
N LEU A 63 -15.13 40.16 -18.05
CA LEU A 63 -13.88 39.45 -18.30
C LEU A 63 -13.45 38.61 -17.10
N ALA A 64 -13.48 39.18 -15.89
CA ALA A 64 -13.16 38.44 -14.66
C ALA A 64 -14.11 37.24 -14.46
N ILE A 65 -15.42 37.42 -14.65
CA ILE A 65 -16.40 36.32 -14.54
C ILE A 65 -16.11 35.21 -15.55
N ILE A 66 -15.80 35.56 -16.81
CA ILE A 66 -15.49 34.58 -17.86
C ILE A 66 -14.21 33.83 -17.52
N VAL A 67 -13.14 34.53 -17.11
CA VAL A 67 -11.87 33.90 -16.72
C VAL A 67 -12.07 32.95 -15.54
N THR A 68 -12.81 33.37 -14.50
CA THR A 68 -13.12 32.51 -13.35
C THR A 68 -13.97 31.31 -13.76
N ALA A 69 -14.96 31.48 -14.63
CA ALA A 69 -15.78 30.37 -15.12
C ALA A 69 -14.95 29.37 -15.94
N VAL A 70 -14.06 29.85 -16.81
CA VAL A 70 -13.14 28.99 -17.58
C VAL A 70 -12.18 28.26 -16.65
N ALA A 71 -11.59 28.94 -15.68
CA ALA A 71 -10.72 28.31 -14.68
C ALA A 71 -11.45 27.24 -13.87
N ALA A 72 -12.70 27.50 -13.46
CA ALA A 72 -13.53 26.53 -12.76
C ALA A 72 -13.88 25.30 -13.63
N VAL A 73 -14.17 25.50 -14.92
CA VAL A 73 -14.40 24.40 -15.86
C VAL A 73 -13.13 23.56 -16.06
N ILE A 74 -11.96 24.20 -16.23
CA ILE A 74 -10.68 23.50 -16.35
C ILE A 74 -10.39 22.67 -15.08
N ALA A 75 -10.58 23.26 -13.90
CA ALA A 75 -10.40 22.55 -12.63
C ALA A 75 -11.37 21.37 -12.48
N ALA A 76 -12.63 21.53 -12.88
CA ALA A 76 -13.63 20.46 -12.86
C ALA A 76 -13.28 19.33 -13.84
N VAL A 77 -12.84 19.65 -15.06
CA VAL A 77 -12.39 18.64 -16.03
C VAL A 77 -11.15 17.90 -15.51
N ALA A 78 -10.16 18.62 -14.98
CA ALA A 78 -8.97 18.01 -14.39
C ALA A 78 -9.34 17.05 -13.24
N LEU A 79 -10.26 17.45 -12.36
CA LEU A 79 -10.76 16.61 -11.28
C LEU A 79 -11.44 15.34 -11.82
N VAL A 80 -12.33 15.47 -12.82
CA VAL A 80 -13.01 14.32 -13.42
C VAL A 80 -12.02 13.38 -14.11
N VAL A 81 -11.05 13.91 -14.85
CA VAL A 81 -9.99 13.11 -15.48
C VAL A 81 -9.22 12.35 -14.40
N THR A 82 -8.70 13.03 -13.37
CA THR A 82 -7.98 12.38 -12.27
C THR A 82 -8.80 11.28 -11.59
N LEU A 83 -10.08 11.54 -11.31
CA LEU A 83 -10.97 10.54 -10.70
C LEU A 83 -11.15 9.32 -11.62
N VAL A 84 -11.36 9.53 -12.92
CA VAL A 84 -11.51 8.44 -13.89
C VAL A 84 -10.21 7.66 -14.04
N THR A 85 -9.06 8.32 -14.22
CA THR A 85 -7.77 7.64 -14.39
C THR A 85 -7.40 6.82 -13.16
N ASN A 86 -7.55 7.39 -11.96
CA ASN A 86 -7.28 6.67 -10.70
C ASN A 86 -8.24 5.48 -10.52
N SER A 87 -9.51 5.63 -10.91
CA SER A 87 -10.49 4.54 -10.83
C SER A 87 -10.14 3.42 -11.82
N VAL A 88 -9.73 3.77 -13.05
CA VAL A 88 -9.31 2.79 -14.05
C VAL A 88 -8.04 2.08 -13.58
N GLN A 89 -7.02 2.80 -13.12
CA GLN A 89 -5.80 2.21 -12.56
C GLN A 89 -6.12 1.27 -11.41
N ALA A 90 -6.94 1.69 -10.44
CA ALA A 90 -7.35 0.84 -9.33
C ALA A 90 -8.09 -0.44 -9.79
N LEU A 91 -8.86 -0.37 -10.89
CA LEU A 91 -9.56 -1.52 -11.47
C LEU A 91 -8.66 -2.41 -12.33
N THR A 92 -7.57 -1.88 -12.89
CA THR A 92 -6.62 -2.61 -13.73
C THR A 92 -5.36 -3.03 -12.99
N ALA A 93 -5.16 -2.55 -11.76
CA ALA A 93 -4.06 -2.89 -10.88
C ALA A 93 -3.97 -4.42 -10.74
N ARG A 94 -2.82 -4.97 -11.14
CA ARG A 94 -2.55 -6.41 -11.04
C ARG A 94 -1.42 -6.63 -10.03
N PRO A 95 -1.56 -7.62 -9.14
CA PRO A 95 -0.46 -8.02 -8.27
C PRO A 95 0.78 -8.42 -9.08
N PRO A 96 1.96 -8.50 -8.44
CA PRO A 96 3.07 -9.22 -9.05
C PRO A 96 2.62 -10.67 -9.36
N GLY A 97 3.28 -11.26 -10.34
CA GLY A 97 2.94 -12.54 -10.93
C GLY A 97 4.16 -13.10 -11.66
N VAL A 98 4.10 -14.36 -12.08
CA VAL A 98 5.09 -14.95 -12.99
C VAL A 98 5.34 -14.03 -14.19
N GLY A 99 6.61 -13.77 -14.48
CA GLY A 99 7.06 -12.86 -15.54
C GLY A 99 7.03 -11.37 -15.18
N THR A 100 6.73 -11.01 -13.93
CA THR A 100 6.90 -9.62 -13.48
C THR A 100 8.37 -9.25 -13.50
N ALA A 101 8.73 -8.31 -14.38
CA ALA A 101 10.07 -7.71 -14.38
C ALA A 101 10.17 -6.68 -13.25
N PHE A 102 11.26 -6.76 -12.49
CA PHE A 102 11.60 -5.78 -11.46
C PHE A 102 12.81 -4.95 -11.90
N VAL A 103 12.93 -3.74 -11.36
CA VAL A 103 14.10 -2.90 -11.55
C VAL A 103 15.32 -3.52 -10.86
N ALA A 104 16.49 -3.45 -11.49
CA ALA A 104 17.79 -3.67 -10.83
C ALA A 104 18.27 -2.31 -10.29
N PRO A 105 18.33 -2.10 -8.95
CA PRO A 105 18.62 -0.77 -8.41
C PRO A 105 20.01 -0.27 -8.82
N ALA A 106 20.08 0.90 -9.45
CA ALA A 106 21.33 1.48 -9.92
C ALA A 106 22.29 1.82 -8.77
N GLU A 107 21.75 2.08 -7.57
CA GLU A 107 22.53 2.36 -6.36
C GLU A 107 22.81 1.11 -5.50
N SER A 108 22.60 -0.10 -6.03
CA SER A 108 22.93 -1.35 -5.32
C SER A 108 24.42 -1.42 -4.97
N LYS A 109 24.75 -2.15 -3.89
CA LYS A 109 26.15 -2.32 -3.47
C LYS A 109 26.98 -3.07 -4.52
N ALA A 110 26.37 -3.99 -5.27
CA ALA A 110 27.00 -4.64 -6.42
C ALA A 110 27.34 -3.65 -7.54
N ALA A 111 26.43 -2.73 -7.89
CA ALA A 111 26.70 -1.69 -8.89
C ALA A 111 27.81 -0.73 -8.42
N ARG A 112 27.84 -0.39 -7.14
CA ARG A 112 28.93 0.42 -6.55
C ARG A 112 30.27 -0.31 -6.58
N ALA A 113 30.30 -1.61 -6.31
CA ALA A 113 31.52 -2.42 -6.32
C ALA A 113 32.22 -2.42 -7.69
N LEU A 114 31.47 -2.32 -8.79
CA LEU A 114 32.05 -2.15 -10.14
C LEU A 114 32.91 -0.89 -10.28
N THR A 115 32.58 0.17 -9.55
CA THR A 115 33.36 1.43 -9.56
C THR A 115 34.58 1.37 -8.66
N GLU A 116 34.54 0.57 -7.60
CA GLU A 116 35.63 0.38 -6.64
C GLU A 116 36.70 -0.57 -7.20
N GLY A 117 36.30 -1.53 -8.04
CA GLY A 117 37.17 -2.53 -8.65
C GLY A 117 37.46 -3.72 -7.73
N GLY A 118 38.35 -4.61 -8.17
CA GLY A 118 38.70 -5.84 -7.45
C GLY A 118 39.53 -6.78 -8.31
N THR A 119 39.64 -8.03 -7.89
CA THR A 119 40.11 -9.13 -8.73
C THR A 119 39.14 -9.39 -9.89
N ALA A 120 39.57 -10.15 -10.91
CA ALA A 120 38.73 -10.46 -12.06
C ALA A 120 37.42 -11.14 -11.64
N ASP A 121 37.50 -12.13 -10.75
CA ASP A 121 36.36 -12.88 -10.24
C ASP A 121 35.40 -11.97 -9.43
N GLU A 122 35.94 -11.07 -8.60
CA GLU A 122 35.12 -10.12 -7.83
C GLU A 122 34.39 -9.12 -8.74
N VAL A 123 35.04 -8.65 -9.81
CA VAL A 123 34.41 -7.78 -10.81
C VAL A 123 33.34 -8.54 -11.60
N ALA A 124 33.61 -9.78 -12.02
CA ALA A 124 32.63 -10.62 -12.72
C ALA A 124 31.40 -10.92 -11.86
N ALA A 125 31.60 -11.22 -10.58
CA ALA A 125 30.53 -11.41 -9.61
C ALA A 125 29.70 -10.12 -9.42
N ALA A 126 30.36 -8.97 -9.25
CA ALA A 126 29.68 -7.68 -9.13
C ALA A 126 28.91 -7.31 -10.40
N GLU A 127 29.46 -7.57 -11.59
CA GLU A 127 28.81 -7.31 -12.87
C GLU A 127 27.53 -8.14 -13.00
N TYR A 128 27.63 -9.45 -12.77
CA TYR A 128 26.48 -10.34 -12.76
C TYR A 128 25.42 -9.85 -11.77
N LEU A 129 25.77 -9.64 -10.50
CA LEU A 129 24.82 -9.28 -9.44
C LEU A 129 24.18 -7.90 -9.62
N SER A 130 24.94 -6.92 -10.12
CA SER A 130 24.42 -5.57 -10.38
C SER A 130 23.34 -5.53 -11.48
N SER A 131 23.32 -6.53 -12.37
CA SER A 131 22.33 -6.67 -13.43
C SER A 131 21.06 -7.40 -12.99
N GLN A 132 21.05 -8.01 -11.80
CA GLN A 132 19.91 -8.79 -11.33
C GLN A 132 18.87 -7.89 -10.65
N PRO A 133 17.57 -8.05 -10.97
CA PRO A 133 16.51 -7.37 -10.24
C PRO A 133 16.42 -7.81 -8.78
N THR A 134 16.63 -6.88 -7.85
CA THR A 134 16.58 -7.10 -6.39
C THR A 134 15.68 -6.09 -5.70
N ALA A 135 15.18 -6.43 -4.51
CA ALA A 135 14.54 -5.44 -3.65
C ALA A 135 15.58 -4.47 -3.06
N TYR A 136 15.25 -3.18 -3.00
CA TYR A 136 16.08 -2.18 -2.33
C TYR A 136 15.73 -2.12 -0.83
N TRP A 137 16.72 -2.28 0.05
CA TRP A 137 16.52 -2.24 1.49
C TRP A 137 16.58 -0.80 2.01
N LEU A 138 15.43 -0.29 2.42
CA LEU A 138 15.32 0.97 3.15
C LEU A 138 15.66 0.69 4.62
N THR A 139 16.75 1.29 5.09
CA THR A 139 17.12 1.26 6.50
C THR A 139 17.30 2.68 7.04
N PRO A 140 17.01 2.96 8.31
CA PRO A 140 17.23 4.29 8.88
C PRO A 140 18.68 4.76 8.82
N GLU A 141 19.63 3.83 8.83
CA GLU A 141 21.06 4.12 8.79
C GLU A 141 21.53 4.57 7.40
N GLN A 142 20.88 4.09 6.33
CA GLN A 142 21.21 4.43 4.94
C GLN A 142 20.30 5.50 4.36
N ASP A 143 19.03 5.49 4.78
CA ASP A 143 17.97 6.35 4.27
C ASP A 143 17.23 6.98 5.46
N PRO A 144 17.81 7.99 6.14
CA PRO A 144 17.24 8.57 7.34
C PRO A 144 15.96 9.39 7.07
N ILE A 145 15.30 9.81 8.15
CA ILE A 145 14.16 10.74 8.08
C ILE A 145 14.60 12.02 7.34
N GLY A 146 13.80 12.40 6.34
CA GLY A 146 14.06 13.52 5.44
C GLY A 146 14.63 13.09 4.09
N GLU A 147 15.25 11.91 4.00
CA GLU A 147 15.90 11.40 2.79
C GLU A 147 15.19 10.16 2.21
N VAL A 148 14.60 9.31 3.07
CA VAL A 148 13.93 8.06 2.64
C VAL A 148 12.83 8.26 1.60
N GLY A 149 12.12 9.39 1.65
CA GLY A 149 11.10 9.71 0.67
C GLY A 149 11.69 9.90 -0.73
N GLU A 150 12.80 10.63 -0.82
CA GLU A 150 13.52 10.85 -2.09
C GLU A 150 14.11 9.54 -2.62
N ARG A 151 14.65 8.69 -1.74
CA ARG A 151 15.11 7.34 -2.10
C ARG A 151 14.02 6.53 -2.80
N VAL A 152 12.82 6.47 -2.23
CA VAL A 152 11.68 5.74 -2.82
C VAL A 152 11.30 6.32 -4.19
N LEU A 153 11.31 7.66 -4.33
CA LEU A 153 11.01 8.32 -5.59
C LEU A 153 12.06 8.04 -6.67
N ASN A 154 13.34 7.95 -6.31
CA ASN A 154 14.41 7.62 -7.25
C ASN A 154 14.26 6.19 -7.78
N ILE A 155 13.98 5.22 -6.92
CA ILE A 155 13.74 3.83 -7.37
C ILE A 155 12.49 3.76 -8.26
N ALA A 156 11.44 4.50 -7.91
CA ALA A 156 10.24 4.60 -8.75
C ALA A 156 10.53 5.25 -10.11
N HIS A 157 11.47 6.19 -10.18
CA HIS A 157 11.94 6.77 -11.43
C HIS A 157 12.68 5.74 -12.29
N GLU A 158 13.62 5.00 -11.72
CA GLU A 158 14.33 3.91 -12.43
C GLU A 158 13.37 2.85 -12.96
N ALA A 159 12.38 2.46 -12.15
CA ALA A 159 11.34 1.50 -12.55
C ALA A 159 10.50 2.03 -13.73
N ARG A 160 10.17 3.33 -13.73
CA ARG A 160 9.46 3.98 -14.83
C ARG A 160 10.28 4.03 -16.12
N GLU A 161 11.57 4.35 -16.03
CA GLU A 161 12.45 4.43 -17.20
C GLU A 161 12.66 3.07 -17.87
N SER A 162 12.56 1.99 -17.09
CA SER A 162 12.75 0.62 -17.54
C SER A 162 11.45 -0.17 -17.80
N ASP A 163 10.27 0.44 -17.59
CA ASP A 163 8.95 -0.22 -17.66
C ASP A 163 8.87 -1.48 -16.78
N THR A 164 9.41 -1.39 -15.57
CA THR A 164 9.45 -2.48 -14.58
C THR A 164 8.69 -2.14 -13.30
N ALA A 165 8.45 -3.14 -12.46
CA ALA A 165 7.99 -2.94 -11.09
C ALA A 165 9.16 -2.56 -10.17
N MET A 166 8.87 -1.84 -9.08
CA MET A 166 9.84 -1.65 -8.00
C MET A 166 9.56 -2.59 -6.82
N ALA A 167 10.61 -3.01 -6.12
CA ALA A 167 10.50 -3.71 -4.85
C ALA A 167 11.35 -3.01 -3.78
N VAL A 168 10.77 -2.76 -2.61
CA VAL A 168 11.47 -2.18 -1.46
C VAL A 168 11.22 -2.99 -0.20
N VAL A 169 12.25 -3.11 0.63
CA VAL A 169 12.16 -3.68 1.98
C VAL A 169 12.17 -2.52 2.97
N VAL A 170 11.18 -2.47 3.85
CA VAL A 170 11.11 -1.55 4.98
C VAL A 170 11.73 -2.28 6.18
N TYR A 171 12.90 -1.85 6.65
CA TYR A 171 13.64 -2.53 7.72
C TYR A 171 14.19 -1.53 8.74
N GLY A 172 13.31 -0.97 9.57
CA GLY A 172 13.63 0.13 10.49
C GLY A 172 13.03 0.03 11.89
N LEU A 173 12.40 -1.11 12.24
CA LEU A 173 11.68 -1.28 13.50
C LEU A 173 12.51 -0.94 14.76
N PRO A 174 11.88 -0.37 15.80
CA PRO A 174 12.52 -0.25 17.11
C PRO A 174 12.89 -1.61 17.69
N GLY A 175 14.07 -1.67 18.31
CA GLY A 175 14.64 -2.90 18.86
C GLY A 175 14.83 -3.98 17.79
N ARG A 176 15.21 -3.59 16.57
CA ARG A 176 15.44 -4.49 15.43
C ARG A 176 16.39 -5.62 15.82
N ASP A 177 16.06 -6.83 15.39
CA ASP A 177 16.88 -8.05 15.57
C ASP A 177 17.26 -8.35 17.04
N CYS A 178 16.56 -7.71 18.00
CA CYS A 178 16.73 -7.91 19.44
C CYS A 178 18.20 -7.85 19.93
N GLY A 179 19.04 -7.08 19.24
CA GLY A 179 20.46 -6.92 19.57
C GLY A 179 21.43 -7.88 18.87
N ASN A 180 20.97 -8.69 17.91
CA ASN A 180 21.81 -9.61 17.14
C ASN A 180 22.53 -8.90 15.96
N HIS A 181 22.98 -9.61 14.92
CA HIS A 181 23.90 -9.09 13.90
C HIS A 181 23.40 -7.86 13.13
N SER A 182 22.08 -7.71 12.96
CA SER A 182 21.42 -6.60 12.26
C SER A 182 20.72 -5.62 13.22
N ALA A 183 21.14 -5.61 14.49
CA ALA A 183 20.60 -4.72 15.51
C ALA A 183 20.63 -3.24 15.09
N GLY A 184 19.61 -2.50 15.47
CA GLY A 184 19.46 -1.09 15.14
C GLY A 184 17.99 -0.67 15.16
N GLY A 185 17.63 0.17 14.19
CA GLY A 185 16.29 0.71 14.06
C GLY A 185 16.06 2.00 14.82
N LEU A 186 14.86 2.54 14.67
CA LEU A 186 14.46 3.85 15.19
C LEU A 186 13.85 3.76 16.59
N ASP A 187 13.61 4.90 17.23
CA ASP A 187 12.62 4.94 18.31
C ASP A 187 11.19 4.92 17.74
N GLU A 188 10.18 4.76 18.60
CA GLU A 188 8.78 4.62 18.17
C GLU A 188 8.29 5.83 17.35
N ALA A 189 8.65 7.05 17.76
CA ALA A 189 8.16 8.28 17.13
C ALA A 189 8.85 8.54 15.78
N ASP A 190 10.14 8.21 15.71
CA ASP A 190 10.92 8.27 14.49
C ASP A 190 10.49 7.18 13.50
N TYR A 191 10.20 5.96 13.97
CA TYR A 191 9.69 4.88 13.10
C TYR A 191 8.35 5.24 12.47
N GLU A 192 7.42 5.83 13.24
CA GLU A 192 6.19 6.40 12.69
C GLU A 192 6.49 7.46 11.62
N THR A 193 7.42 8.38 11.91
CA THR A 193 7.73 9.49 11.00
C THR A 193 8.36 8.99 9.70
N TRP A 194 9.28 8.03 9.81
CA TRP A 194 9.99 7.41 8.70
C TRP A 194 9.06 6.60 7.81
N THR A 195 8.23 5.71 8.38
CA THR A 195 7.23 4.93 7.60
C THR A 195 6.16 5.83 6.97
N ARG A 196 5.80 6.95 7.60
CA ARG A 196 4.91 7.96 7.00
C ARG A 196 5.54 8.63 5.78
N GLN A 197 6.84 8.92 5.80
CA GLN A 197 7.54 9.47 4.64
C GLN A 197 7.58 8.46 3.47
N ILE A 198 7.91 7.19 3.75
CA ILE A 198 7.87 6.10 2.77
C ILE A 198 6.47 5.99 2.14
N GLY A 199 5.44 5.87 2.97
CA GLY A 199 4.06 5.76 2.49
C GLY A 199 3.60 6.95 1.66
N THR A 200 4.05 8.17 2.01
CA THR A 200 3.77 9.38 1.23
C THR A 200 4.43 9.34 -0.14
N ALA A 201 5.69 8.91 -0.22
CA ALA A 201 6.40 8.73 -1.48
C ALA A 201 5.72 7.67 -2.36
N LEU A 202 5.40 6.49 -1.82
CA LEU A 202 4.71 5.41 -2.53
C LEU A 202 3.38 5.87 -3.15
N ARG A 203 2.57 6.61 -2.40
CA ARG A 203 1.28 7.14 -2.88
C ARG A 203 1.41 8.22 -3.94
N SER A 204 2.57 8.87 -4.04
CA SER A 204 2.81 9.95 -5.00
C SER A 204 3.21 9.47 -6.40
N VAL A 205 3.46 8.16 -6.57
CA VAL A 205 3.83 7.53 -7.84
C VAL A 205 2.78 6.48 -8.28
N PRO A 206 1.51 6.86 -8.50
CA PRO A 206 0.41 5.90 -8.74
C PRO A 206 0.57 5.07 -10.03
N ASP A 207 1.46 5.46 -10.93
CA ASP A 207 1.71 4.83 -12.22
C ASP A 207 2.70 3.65 -12.18
N VAL A 208 3.45 3.49 -11.09
CA VAL A 208 4.43 2.41 -10.92
C VAL A 208 3.83 1.27 -10.09
N LYS A 209 4.05 0.01 -10.48
CA LYS A 209 3.72 -1.15 -9.62
C LYS A 209 4.78 -1.25 -8.51
N LYS A 210 4.35 -1.23 -7.24
CA LYS A 210 5.27 -1.34 -6.09
C LYS A 210 5.00 -2.60 -5.29
N VAL A 211 6.07 -3.32 -4.98
CA VAL A 211 6.09 -4.39 -3.97
C VAL A 211 6.79 -3.85 -2.73
N VAL A 212 6.13 -3.98 -1.57
CA VAL A 212 6.67 -3.51 -0.29
C VAL A 212 6.74 -4.70 0.65
N ILE A 213 7.95 -5.05 1.04
CA ILE A 213 8.23 -6.08 2.05
C ILE A 213 8.43 -5.39 3.38
N VAL A 214 7.74 -5.84 4.42
CA VAL A 214 7.72 -5.15 5.71
C VAL A 214 8.39 -6.00 6.76
N GLU A 215 9.52 -5.48 7.23
CA GLU A 215 10.22 -5.84 8.46
C GLU A 215 10.57 -7.34 8.57
N PRO A 216 11.52 -7.81 7.74
CA PRO A 216 12.12 -9.14 7.90
C PRO A 216 12.52 -9.46 9.34
N ASP A 217 12.39 -10.73 9.73
CA ASP A 217 12.69 -11.28 11.06
C ASP A 217 11.84 -10.72 12.22
N SER A 218 10.92 -9.80 11.96
CA SER A 218 10.25 -9.07 13.05
C SER A 218 9.26 -9.94 13.83
N LEU A 219 8.31 -10.58 13.15
CA LEU A 219 7.28 -11.42 13.77
C LEU A 219 7.85 -12.75 14.25
N ALA A 220 8.67 -13.42 13.42
CA ALA A 220 9.22 -14.73 13.73
C ALA A 220 10.15 -14.71 14.96
N LEU A 221 10.86 -13.60 15.17
CA LEU A 221 11.76 -13.43 16.30
C LEU A 221 11.06 -12.89 17.58
N ALA A 222 9.94 -12.18 17.45
CA ALA A 222 9.26 -11.50 18.57
C ALA A 222 8.96 -12.39 19.80
N PRO A 223 8.52 -13.66 19.65
CA PRO A 223 8.32 -14.54 20.79
C PRO A 223 9.59 -14.80 21.61
N GLN A 224 10.74 -14.92 20.93
CA GLN A 224 12.03 -15.14 21.59
C GLN A 224 12.52 -13.88 22.30
N CYS A 225 12.21 -12.71 21.75
CA CYS A 225 12.57 -11.42 22.33
C CYS A 225 11.66 -10.96 23.47
N GLY A 226 10.48 -11.55 23.60
CA GLY A 226 9.49 -11.17 24.62
C GLY A 226 8.90 -9.78 24.40
N ASN A 227 8.81 -9.31 23.14
CA ASN A 227 8.35 -7.96 22.77
C ASN A 227 7.15 -7.98 21.80
N LEU A 228 6.34 -9.04 21.85
CA LEU A 228 5.26 -9.26 20.88
C LEU A 228 4.20 -8.13 20.91
N ASP A 229 3.84 -7.62 22.08
CA ASP A 229 2.81 -6.58 22.20
C ASP A 229 3.25 -5.25 21.56
N GLU A 230 4.50 -4.85 21.78
CA GLU A 230 5.11 -3.69 21.11
C GLU A 230 5.18 -3.92 19.60
N ARG A 231 5.65 -5.10 19.20
CA ARG A 231 5.81 -5.46 17.78
C ARG A 231 4.50 -5.40 17.02
N ILE A 232 3.41 -5.86 17.63
CA ILE A 232 2.07 -5.79 17.03
C ILE A 232 1.68 -4.35 16.77
N THR A 233 1.87 -3.46 17.76
CA THR A 233 1.49 -2.04 17.62
C THR A 233 2.29 -1.36 16.50
N GLN A 234 3.60 -1.59 16.46
CA GLN A 234 4.51 -1.02 15.47
C GLN A 234 4.19 -1.46 14.05
N LEU A 235 4.02 -2.78 13.84
CA LEU A 235 3.76 -3.33 12.51
C LEU A 235 2.40 -2.92 11.98
N ARG A 236 1.34 -2.94 12.81
CA ARG A 236 0.01 -2.44 12.40
C ARG A 236 0.08 -1.01 11.91
N GLY A 237 0.74 -0.15 12.68
CA GLY A 237 0.93 1.25 12.30
C GLY A 237 1.73 1.41 11.00
N ALA A 238 2.80 0.64 10.80
CA ALA A 238 3.58 0.69 9.57
C ALA A 238 2.74 0.25 8.36
N LEU A 239 2.01 -0.87 8.46
CA LEU A 239 1.18 -1.41 7.39
C LEU A 239 0.06 -0.42 7.00
N GLU A 240 -0.60 0.23 7.96
CA GLU A 240 -1.59 1.28 7.69
C GLU A 240 -0.99 2.46 6.89
N ARG A 241 0.27 2.81 7.16
CA ARG A 241 0.96 3.92 6.48
C ARG A 241 1.48 3.55 5.10
N LEU A 242 1.80 2.26 4.86
CA LEU A 242 2.46 1.80 3.63
C LEU A 242 1.48 1.33 2.54
N THR A 243 0.25 0.94 2.89
CA THR A 243 -0.76 0.53 1.91
C THR A 243 -1.20 1.68 0.99
N GLY A 244 -1.60 1.34 -0.24
CA GLY A 244 -2.00 2.31 -1.26
C GLY A 244 -2.32 1.67 -2.62
N THR A 245 -2.65 2.51 -3.61
CA THR A 245 -2.96 2.06 -4.98
C THR A 245 -1.72 1.52 -5.69
N ASP A 246 -1.86 0.37 -6.35
CA ASP A 246 -0.76 -0.37 -7.01
C ASP A 246 0.43 -0.67 -6.08
N THR A 247 0.18 -0.67 -4.76
CA THR A 247 1.15 -1.03 -3.72
C THR A 247 0.77 -2.36 -3.10
N TRP A 248 1.57 -3.40 -3.39
CA TRP A 248 1.37 -4.76 -2.90
C TRP A 248 2.26 -4.99 -1.68
N VAL A 249 1.65 -4.93 -0.50
CA VAL A 249 2.35 -5.02 0.79
C VAL A 249 2.34 -6.45 1.33
N TYR A 250 3.53 -6.96 1.67
CA TYR A 250 3.75 -8.28 2.25
C TYR A 250 4.47 -8.13 3.59
N VAL A 251 3.91 -8.69 4.65
CA VAL A 251 4.56 -8.76 5.96
C VAL A 251 5.51 -9.96 6.02
N ASP A 252 6.64 -9.85 6.74
CA ASP A 252 7.52 -10.99 6.91
C ASP A 252 6.83 -12.20 7.56
N GLY A 253 7.01 -13.35 6.92
CA GLY A 253 6.45 -14.66 7.24
C GLY A 253 7.50 -15.67 7.71
N GLY A 254 8.74 -15.23 7.99
CA GLY A 254 9.83 -16.13 8.38
C GLY A 254 10.16 -17.12 7.26
N HIS A 255 10.34 -18.39 7.60
CA HIS A 255 10.64 -19.43 6.63
C HIS A 255 10.24 -20.83 7.14
N SER A 256 10.19 -21.81 6.23
CA SER A 256 9.71 -23.19 6.48
C SER A 256 10.39 -23.89 7.66
N ASN A 257 11.66 -23.60 7.89
CA ASN A 257 12.47 -24.16 8.98
C ASN A 257 12.52 -23.32 10.29
N TRP A 258 11.67 -22.31 10.48
CA TRP A 258 11.70 -21.46 11.68
C TRP A 258 10.53 -21.70 12.65
N LEU A 259 9.35 -21.16 12.32
CA LEU A 259 8.12 -21.34 13.08
C LEU A 259 7.14 -22.17 12.25
N GLY A 260 6.42 -23.08 12.89
CA GLY A 260 5.34 -23.83 12.23
C GLY A 260 4.25 -22.89 11.71
N ALA A 261 3.56 -23.30 10.64
CA ALA A 261 2.57 -22.46 9.96
C ALA A 261 1.43 -21.98 10.87
N ASP A 262 0.98 -22.80 11.83
CA ASP A 262 -0.05 -22.38 12.80
C ASP A 262 0.43 -21.19 13.65
N ALA A 263 1.63 -21.29 14.22
CA ALA A 263 2.19 -20.25 15.08
C ALA A 263 2.47 -18.96 14.31
N MET A 264 2.98 -19.06 13.07
CA MET A 264 3.27 -17.87 12.28
C MET A 264 1.99 -17.21 11.72
N ALA A 265 0.98 -17.99 11.36
CA ALA A 265 -0.33 -17.45 10.98
C ALA A 265 -0.96 -16.64 12.13
N GLU A 266 -0.94 -17.15 13.37
CA GLU A 266 -1.43 -16.42 14.55
C GLU A 266 -0.71 -15.08 14.78
N LEU A 267 0.57 -14.97 14.39
CA LEU A 267 1.33 -13.73 14.49
C LEU A 267 0.96 -12.74 13.38
N ILE A 268 0.84 -13.22 12.14
CA ILE A 268 0.45 -12.41 10.98
C ILE A 268 -0.98 -11.86 11.16
N GLU A 269 -1.92 -12.65 11.68
CA GLU A 269 -3.30 -12.21 11.93
C GLU A 269 -3.37 -11.01 12.89
N LYS A 270 -2.50 -10.96 13.90
CA LYS A 270 -2.49 -9.87 14.90
C LYS A 270 -2.10 -8.54 14.27
N VAL A 271 -1.25 -8.55 13.24
CA VAL A 271 -0.74 -7.32 12.62
C VAL A 271 -1.42 -6.92 11.33
N THR A 272 -2.11 -7.85 10.69
CA THR A 272 -2.73 -7.61 9.39
C THR A 272 -3.80 -6.52 9.49
N VAL A 273 -3.80 -5.65 8.46
CA VAL A 273 -4.77 -4.57 8.26
C VAL A 273 -5.28 -4.60 6.82
N SER A 274 -6.36 -3.87 6.54
CA SER A 274 -6.90 -3.76 5.18
C SER A 274 -5.83 -3.25 4.20
N GLY A 275 -5.74 -3.87 3.02
CA GLY A 275 -4.77 -3.50 1.98
C GLY A 275 -3.45 -4.26 2.03
N VAL A 276 -3.20 -5.05 3.08
CA VAL A 276 -2.10 -6.03 3.07
C VAL A 276 -2.47 -7.18 2.14
N ARG A 277 -1.57 -7.49 1.20
CA ARG A 277 -1.78 -8.51 0.18
C ARG A 277 -1.51 -9.91 0.72
N GLY A 278 -0.49 -10.02 1.58
CA GLY A 278 0.10 -11.30 1.86
C GLY A 278 1.24 -11.25 2.86
N PHE A 279 2.05 -12.30 2.81
CA PHE A 279 3.30 -12.42 3.56
C PHE A 279 4.46 -12.77 2.63
N VAL A 280 5.69 -12.72 3.14
CA VAL A 280 6.87 -13.16 2.40
C VAL A 280 7.59 -14.24 3.18
N THR A 281 8.20 -15.22 2.52
CA THR A 281 9.01 -16.23 3.19
C THR A 281 10.44 -16.27 2.66
N ASN A 282 11.32 -16.90 3.44
CA ASN A 282 12.72 -17.17 3.11
C ASN A 282 13.64 -15.93 3.01
N VAL A 283 13.17 -14.74 3.44
CA VAL A 283 13.96 -13.51 3.32
C VAL A 283 15.33 -13.68 3.97
N SER A 284 16.40 -13.45 3.21
CA SER A 284 17.79 -13.65 3.65
C SER A 284 18.17 -15.07 4.06
N ASN A 285 17.33 -16.09 3.81
CA ASN A 285 17.62 -17.48 4.11
C ASN A 285 17.89 -18.28 2.81
N PHE A 286 17.98 -19.60 2.92
CA PHE A 286 18.53 -20.48 1.89
C PHE A 286 17.61 -21.68 1.60
N ASN A 287 16.42 -21.77 2.21
CA ASN A 287 15.57 -22.97 2.07
C ASN A 287 15.17 -23.21 0.61
N ASP A 288 14.96 -24.47 0.27
CA ASP A 288 14.54 -24.88 -1.07
C ASP A 288 13.23 -24.20 -1.47
N THR A 289 13.14 -23.76 -2.72
CA THR A 289 11.98 -23.03 -3.23
C THR A 289 10.67 -23.81 -3.04
N PHE A 290 10.67 -25.13 -3.24
CA PHE A 290 9.45 -25.93 -3.14
C PHE A 290 9.04 -26.20 -1.68
N ASP A 291 10.00 -26.27 -0.75
CA ASP A 291 9.70 -26.32 0.68
C ASP A 291 9.05 -25.02 1.15
N GLU A 292 9.53 -23.88 0.64
CA GLU A 292 8.94 -22.57 0.92
C GLU A 292 7.56 -22.40 0.27
N PHE A 293 7.32 -22.94 -0.92
CA PHE A 293 5.98 -22.98 -1.52
C PHE A 293 5.02 -23.81 -0.66
N ALA A 294 5.43 -25.00 -0.22
CA ALA A 294 4.60 -25.83 0.66
C ALA A 294 4.27 -25.11 1.98
N TYR A 295 5.24 -24.40 2.56
CA TYR A 295 5.03 -23.59 3.74
C TYR A 295 4.10 -22.39 3.49
N ALA A 296 4.26 -21.70 2.36
CA ALA A 296 3.40 -20.59 1.95
C ALA A 296 1.94 -21.04 1.74
N HIS A 297 1.71 -22.17 1.09
CA HIS A 297 0.36 -22.75 0.96
C HIS A 297 -0.25 -23.05 2.33
N ALA A 298 0.52 -23.65 3.23
CA ALA A 298 0.06 -23.91 4.60
C ALA A 298 -0.32 -22.62 5.35
N LEU A 299 0.48 -21.55 5.23
CA LEU A 299 0.16 -20.25 5.82
C LEU A 299 -1.08 -19.62 5.17
N SER A 300 -1.18 -19.65 3.85
CA SER A 300 -2.32 -19.12 3.10
C SER A 300 -3.64 -19.74 3.53
N ASP A 301 -3.68 -21.06 3.69
CA ASP A 301 -4.85 -21.80 4.16
C ASP A 301 -5.35 -21.32 5.53
N ARG A 302 -4.43 -20.94 6.42
CA ARG A 302 -4.73 -20.44 7.78
C ARG A 302 -5.13 -18.97 7.77
N LEU A 303 -4.59 -18.20 6.83
CA LEU A 303 -4.78 -16.76 6.70
C LEU A 303 -5.92 -16.39 5.72
N GLY A 304 -6.82 -17.33 5.42
CA GLY A 304 -7.98 -17.07 4.59
C GLY A 304 -7.65 -16.76 3.13
N GLY A 305 -6.57 -17.35 2.59
CA GLY A 305 -6.14 -17.17 1.21
C GLY A 305 -5.24 -15.96 0.98
N MET A 306 -4.51 -15.48 1.99
CA MET A 306 -3.44 -14.49 1.80
C MET A 306 -2.37 -15.03 0.85
N HIS A 307 -1.80 -14.18 0.01
CA HIS A 307 -0.80 -14.59 -0.96
C HIS A 307 0.63 -14.48 -0.40
N ALA A 308 1.59 -14.99 -1.16
CA ALA A 308 2.98 -15.03 -0.74
C ALA A 308 3.95 -14.50 -1.79
N LEU A 309 5.09 -14.00 -1.32
CA LEU A 309 6.34 -13.93 -2.08
C LEU A 309 7.35 -14.89 -1.45
N VAL A 310 8.31 -15.37 -2.25
CA VAL A 310 9.41 -16.22 -1.76
C VAL A 310 10.75 -15.60 -2.16
N ASP A 311 11.64 -15.40 -1.19
CA ASP A 311 13.02 -15.00 -1.47
C ASP A 311 13.81 -16.18 -2.05
N THR A 312 14.42 -15.96 -3.22
CA THR A 312 15.22 -16.95 -3.95
C THR A 312 16.63 -16.44 -4.24
N SER A 313 17.03 -15.33 -3.61
CA SER A 313 18.31 -14.67 -3.84
C SER A 313 19.52 -15.58 -3.68
N ARG A 314 19.49 -16.52 -2.73
CA ARG A 314 20.66 -17.34 -2.36
C ARG A 314 20.35 -18.83 -2.15
N ASN A 315 19.18 -19.31 -2.57
CA ASN A 315 18.74 -20.67 -2.26
C ASN A 315 19.06 -21.72 -3.33
N GLY A 316 19.92 -21.43 -4.31
CA GLY A 316 20.21 -22.35 -5.42
C GLY A 316 20.89 -23.67 -5.02
N SER A 317 21.45 -23.73 -3.80
CA SER A 317 22.04 -24.93 -3.20
C SER A 317 21.26 -25.44 -1.96
N GLY A 318 20.06 -24.90 -1.71
CA GLY A 318 19.27 -25.17 -0.51
C GLY A 318 19.89 -24.63 0.79
N ALA A 319 19.29 -24.91 1.94
CA ALA A 319 19.83 -24.54 3.24
C ALA A 319 20.86 -25.55 3.75
N PRO A 320 21.84 -25.13 4.56
CA PRO A 320 22.71 -26.06 5.27
C PRO A 320 21.90 -26.96 6.20
N GLY A 321 22.30 -28.23 6.33
CA GLY A 321 21.55 -29.22 7.11
C GLY A 321 21.55 -28.98 8.63
N ASP A 322 22.44 -28.13 9.13
CA ASP A 322 22.51 -27.69 10.54
C ASP A 322 21.72 -26.40 10.81
N GLY A 323 21.11 -25.80 9.78
CA GLY A 323 20.36 -24.55 9.90
C GLY A 323 21.24 -23.30 10.04
N GLU A 324 22.55 -23.39 9.73
CA GLU A 324 23.40 -22.20 9.67
C GLU A 324 22.86 -21.22 8.62
N TRP A 325 22.58 -19.99 9.05
CA TRP A 325 22.01 -18.94 8.22
C TRP A 325 22.99 -17.78 8.03
N CYS A 326 24.00 -17.66 8.88
CA CYS A 326 24.89 -16.52 8.88
C CYS A 326 26.10 -16.81 7.98
N ASN A 327 26.08 -16.27 6.75
CA ASN A 327 27.13 -16.48 5.74
C ASN A 327 27.56 -17.97 5.57
N PRO A 328 26.64 -18.93 5.44
CA PRO A 328 27.01 -20.33 5.30
C PRO A 328 27.79 -20.58 4.00
N PRO A 329 28.88 -21.36 4.05
CA PRO A 329 29.63 -21.69 2.84
C PRO A 329 28.85 -22.63 1.91
N GLY A 330 29.28 -22.68 0.67
CA GLY A 330 28.78 -23.60 -0.35
C GLY A 330 27.37 -23.27 -0.83
N ARG A 331 26.84 -22.07 -0.57
CA ARG A 331 25.56 -21.60 -1.14
C ARG A 331 25.79 -20.95 -2.50
N THR A 332 24.73 -20.80 -3.28
CA THR A 332 24.74 -20.19 -4.62
C THR A 332 23.49 -19.35 -4.82
N VAL A 333 23.54 -18.38 -5.73
CA VAL A 333 22.33 -17.67 -6.15
C VAL A 333 21.26 -18.65 -6.62
N GLY A 334 20.00 -18.34 -6.33
CA GLY A 334 18.85 -19.14 -6.80
C GLY A 334 18.30 -18.62 -8.13
N ASP A 335 17.07 -19.00 -8.44
CA ASP A 335 16.42 -18.62 -9.70
C ASP A 335 16.10 -17.11 -9.77
N PRO A 336 16.18 -16.47 -10.94
CA PRO A 336 15.92 -15.04 -11.10
C PRO A 336 14.52 -14.62 -10.62
N SER A 337 14.39 -13.38 -10.17
CA SER A 337 13.12 -12.74 -9.81
C SER A 337 12.07 -12.87 -10.94
N GLY A 338 10.83 -13.23 -10.60
CA GLY A 338 9.75 -13.36 -11.60
C GLY A 338 9.63 -14.75 -12.25
N THR A 339 10.46 -15.73 -11.88
CA THR A 339 10.53 -17.06 -12.52
C THR A 339 9.38 -17.98 -12.10
N PHE A 340 9.05 -18.03 -10.82
CA PHE A 340 8.08 -18.98 -10.24
C PHE A 340 6.89 -18.26 -9.66
N GLY A 341 5.76 -18.95 -9.60
CA GLY A 341 4.53 -18.53 -8.95
C GLY A 341 3.40 -19.53 -9.22
N ASP A 342 2.34 -19.45 -8.42
CA ASP A 342 1.13 -20.26 -8.53
C ASP A 342 -0.11 -19.48 -8.04
N ASP A 343 -1.14 -20.17 -7.55
CA ASP A 343 -2.36 -19.55 -7.04
C ASP A 343 -2.21 -18.91 -5.65
N VAL A 344 -1.16 -19.24 -4.90
CA VAL A 344 -0.83 -18.66 -3.59
C VAL A 344 0.43 -17.77 -3.68
N VAL A 345 1.51 -18.29 -4.25
CA VAL A 345 2.76 -17.56 -4.42
C VAL A 345 2.65 -16.67 -5.65
N ASP A 346 2.52 -15.36 -5.43
CA ASP A 346 2.40 -14.37 -6.50
C ASP A 346 3.66 -14.41 -7.39
N THR A 347 4.85 -14.36 -6.80
CA THR A 347 6.11 -14.65 -7.50
C THR A 347 7.29 -14.90 -6.55
N ASN A 348 8.39 -15.50 -7.04
CA ASN A 348 9.69 -15.36 -6.39
C ASN A 348 10.35 -14.01 -6.68
N LEU A 349 11.19 -13.53 -5.76
CA LEU A 349 11.95 -12.29 -5.87
C LEU A 349 13.31 -12.47 -5.17
N TRP A 350 14.35 -11.79 -5.63
CA TRP A 350 15.59 -11.65 -4.86
C TRP A 350 15.42 -10.50 -3.86
N ILE A 351 15.12 -10.86 -2.61
CA ILE A 351 14.80 -9.87 -1.59
C ILE A 351 16.07 -9.46 -0.86
N LYS A 352 16.82 -10.41 -0.29
CA LYS A 352 18.21 -10.16 0.14
C LYS A 352 19.09 -9.89 -1.09
N PRO A 353 19.80 -8.76 -1.19
CA PRO A 353 20.77 -8.54 -2.26
C PRO A 353 21.96 -9.50 -2.07
N PRO A 354 22.22 -10.44 -3.01
CA PRO A 354 23.37 -11.33 -2.89
C PRO A 354 24.68 -10.53 -2.90
N GLY A 355 25.67 -11.02 -2.15
CA GLY A 355 26.96 -10.33 -1.95
C GLY A 355 26.98 -9.39 -0.75
N GLU A 356 25.84 -9.09 -0.11
CA GLU A 356 25.83 -8.44 1.20
C GLU A 356 25.94 -9.46 2.34
N SER A 357 26.87 -9.21 3.27
CA SER A 357 27.09 -10.08 4.45
C SER A 357 25.86 -10.14 5.36
N ASP A 358 25.67 -11.28 6.03
CA ASP A 358 24.69 -11.46 7.11
C ASP A 358 25.25 -11.10 8.50
N GLY A 359 26.57 -10.96 8.62
CA GLY A 359 27.26 -10.67 9.88
C GLY A 359 28.72 -11.15 9.90
N PRO A 360 29.44 -10.96 11.01
CA PRO A 360 30.86 -11.33 11.11
C PRO A 360 31.14 -12.85 11.12
N CYS A 361 30.10 -13.67 11.16
CA CYS A 361 30.14 -15.12 11.06
C CYS A 361 30.82 -15.60 9.76
N ASN A 362 31.47 -16.76 9.83
CA ASN A 362 32.09 -17.44 8.68
C ASN A 362 33.03 -16.54 7.84
N GLY A 363 33.64 -15.53 8.47
CA GLY A 363 34.59 -14.62 7.83
C GLY A 363 33.96 -13.45 7.08
N GLY A 364 32.63 -13.26 7.19
CA GLY A 364 31.95 -12.11 6.60
C GLY A 364 32.28 -10.79 7.31
N PRO A 365 32.07 -9.63 6.64
CA PRO A 365 32.06 -8.32 7.28
C PRO A 365 30.76 -8.08 8.08
N ALA A 366 30.60 -6.89 8.65
CA ALA A 366 29.35 -6.51 9.33
C ALA A 366 28.11 -6.70 8.42
N ALA A 367 26.96 -6.95 9.03
CA ALA A 367 25.71 -7.20 8.31
C ALA A 367 25.38 -6.05 7.33
N GLY A 368 24.94 -6.40 6.12
CA GLY A 368 24.63 -5.45 5.05
C GLY A 368 25.86 -4.84 4.36
N VAL A 369 27.09 -5.14 4.77
CA VAL A 369 28.29 -4.67 4.06
C VAL A 369 28.55 -5.55 2.84
N TRP A 370 28.95 -4.92 1.73
CA TRP A 370 29.40 -5.63 0.52
C TRP A 370 30.57 -6.56 0.84
N TRP A 371 30.46 -7.82 0.45
CA TRP A 371 31.45 -8.86 0.71
C TRP A 371 31.91 -9.50 -0.61
N PRO A 372 33.02 -9.02 -1.19
CA PRO A 372 33.50 -9.50 -2.49
C PRO A 372 33.70 -11.02 -2.55
N ALA A 373 34.35 -11.60 -1.53
CA ALA A 373 34.58 -13.05 -1.48
C ALA A 373 33.25 -13.85 -1.42
N GLY A 374 32.27 -13.39 -0.64
CA GLY A 374 30.95 -14.01 -0.58
C GLY A 374 30.17 -13.87 -1.90
N ALA A 375 30.32 -12.74 -2.60
CA ALA A 375 29.74 -12.53 -3.92
C ALA A 375 30.32 -13.51 -4.96
N VAL A 376 31.64 -13.71 -4.97
CA VAL A 376 32.31 -14.73 -5.82
C VAL A 376 31.80 -16.12 -5.50
N GLU A 377 31.73 -16.49 -4.22
CA GLU A 377 31.25 -17.82 -3.83
C GLU A 377 29.80 -18.09 -4.24
N LEU A 378 28.91 -17.10 -4.05
CA LEU A 378 27.49 -17.19 -4.41
C LEU A 378 27.29 -17.29 -5.93
N THR A 379 28.18 -16.71 -6.72
CA THR A 379 28.05 -16.62 -8.17
C THR A 379 28.91 -17.62 -8.93
N ARG A 380 29.61 -18.54 -8.24
CA ARG A 380 30.58 -19.49 -8.83
C ARG A 380 30.07 -20.34 -10.00
N ASP A 381 28.76 -20.51 -10.14
CA ASP A 381 28.14 -21.31 -11.20
C ASP A 381 27.59 -20.46 -12.38
N VAL A 382 27.59 -19.12 -12.23
CA VAL A 382 26.95 -18.18 -13.16
C VAL A 382 27.83 -17.02 -13.59
N ALA A 383 28.84 -16.66 -12.80
CA ALA A 383 29.87 -15.69 -13.12
C ALA A 383 31.18 -16.41 -13.50
N PRO A 384 31.88 -15.94 -14.55
CA PRO A 384 33.08 -16.57 -15.10
C PRO A 384 34.33 -16.49 -14.21
#